data_AF-A0A7S3MYD1-F1
#
_entry.id   AF-A0A7S3MYD1-F1
#
_cell.length_a   1.000
_cell.length_b   1.000
_cell.length_c   1.000
_cell.angle_alpha   90.00
_cell.angle_beta   90.00
_cell.angle_gamma   90.00
#
_symmetry.space_group_name_H-M   'P 1'
#
loop_
_entity.id
_entity.type
_entity.pdbx_description
1 polymer ?
#
loop_
_entity_poly.entity_id
_entity_poly.type
_entity_poly.pdbx_seq_one_letter_code
_entity_poly.pdbx_strand_id
1 'polypeptide(L)'
;PSPTRNLFIQNFFSNMMNLLCNSGLFTCQTPVAYEVQQSFYQHVAEYGLSYGTQEELQFRMEEFARKDAEIKEINAEQDSFTLGHNKFSTWTHAEYKKLLGFKGKKTQKNVVRLPETNETSVDWTKKGAVTPI
;
A
#
# COMPACT_ATOMS: atom_id res chain seq x y z
N PRO A 1 -10.51 -37.45 -4.00
CA PRO A 1 -9.28 -37.06 -3.25
C PRO A 1 -9.67 -36.14 -2.07
N SER A 2 -9.40 -36.56 -0.83
CA SER A 2 -9.85 -35.86 0.37
C SER A 2 -9.15 -34.49 0.53
N PRO A 3 -9.85 -33.46 1.06
CA PRO A 3 -9.29 -32.10 1.26
C PRO A 3 -8.01 -32.09 2.11
N THR A 4 -7.91 -33.05 3.03
CA THR A 4 -6.78 -33.25 3.95
C THR A 4 -5.49 -33.64 3.25
N ARG A 5 -5.56 -34.33 2.09
CA ARG A 5 -4.36 -34.76 1.35
C ARG A 5 -3.69 -33.59 0.61
N ASN A 6 -4.45 -32.54 0.30
CA ASN A 6 -3.95 -31.34 -0.37
C ASN A 6 -3.24 -30.41 0.62
N LEU A 7 -3.82 -30.22 1.81
CA LEU A 7 -3.19 -29.46 2.91
C LEU A 7 -1.89 -30.09 3.41
N PHE A 8 -1.79 -31.42 3.43
CA PHE A 8 -0.57 -32.11 3.84
C PHE A 8 0.58 -31.89 2.85
N ILE A 9 0.28 -31.89 1.55
CA ILE A 9 1.27 -31.64 0.50
C ILE A 9 1.68 -30.16 0.47
N GLN A 10 0.72 -29.23 0.58
CA GLN A 10 0.98 -27.78 0.68
C GLN A 10 1.87 -27.45 1.89
N ASN A 11 1.57 -28.01 3.07
CA ASN A 11 2.38 -27.82 4.27
C ASN A 11 3.77 -28.48 4.17
N PHE A 12 3.88 -29.60 3.44
CA PHE A 12 5.17 -30.25 3.21
C PHE A 12 6.05 -29.44 2.25
N PHE A 13 5.46 -28.86 1.18
CA PHE A 13 6.17 -27.95 0.29
C PHE A 13 6.56 -26.63 0.97
N SER A 14 5.71 -26.05 1.81
CA SER A 14 6.06 -24.86 2.62
C SER A 14 7.18 -25.13 3.62
N ASN A 15 7.18 -26.28 4.31
CA ASN A 15 8.25 -26.62 5.27
C ASN A 15 9.56 -27.01 4.59
N MET A 16 9.50 -27.68 3.44
CA MET A 16 10.70 -28.08 2.69
C MET A 16 11.41 -26.87 2.05
N MET A 17 10.66 -25.82 1.71
CA MET A 17 11.22 -24.56 1.20
C MET A 17 11.91 -23.73 2.31
N ASN A 18 11.48 -23.86 3.57
CA ASN A 18 12.09 -23.19 4.73
C ASN A 18 13.39 -23.85 5.22
N LEU A 19 13.57 -25.16 5.01
CA LEU A 19 14.76 -25.90 5.47
C LEU A 19 16.01 -25.66 4.61
N LEU A 20 15.85 -25.28 3.34
CA LEU A 20 16.96 -25.03 2.42
C LEU A 20 17.56 -23.62 2.53
N CYS A 21 17.00 -22.76 3.39
CA CYS A 21 17.39 -21.36 3.52
C CYS A 21 18.56 -21.10 4.49
N ASN A 22 18.90 -22.07 5.36
CA ASN A 22 19.89 -21.89 6.44
C ASN A 22 21.36 -22.15 6.05
N SER A 23 21.68 -22.40 4.78
CA SER A 23 23.05 -22.75 4.36
C SER A 23 23.88 -21.59 3.78
N GLY A 24 23.38 -20.35 3.86
CA GLY A 24 24.19 -19.14 3.63
C GLY A 24 24.76 -18.93 2.22
N LEU A 25 24.33 -19.72 1.23
CA LEU A 25 24.84 -19.67 -0.16
C LEU A 25 23.79 -19.23 -1.19
N PHE A 26 22.53 -19.06 -0.79
CA PHE A 26 21.47 -18.54 -1.64
C PHE A 26 20.63 -17.52 -0.86
N THR A 27 20.40 -16.35 -1.45
CA THR A 27 19.46 -15.35 -0.92
C THR A 27 18.06 -15.93 -1.01
N CYS A 28 17.42 -16.18 0.13
CA CYS A 28 16.03 -16.64 0.17
C CYS A 28 15.10 -15.47 -0.15
N GLN A 29 15.06 -15.08 -1.43
CA GLN A 29 13.97 -14.25 -1.91
C GLN A 29 12.75 -15.17 -2.01
N THR A 30 11.84 -15.09 -1.03
CA THR A 30 10.55 -15.75 -1.18
C THR A 30 9.88 -15.16 -2.43
N PRO A 31 9.46 -16.00 -3.38
CA PRO A 31 8.83 -15.48 -4.58
C PRO A 31 7.54 -14.75 -4.19
N VAL A 32 7.36 -13.53 -4.72
CA VAL A 32 6.10 -12.78 -4.58
C VAL A 32 4.97 -13.62 -5.16
N ALA A 33 3.83 -13.69 -4.46
CA ALA A 33 2.67 -14.45 -4.92
C ALA A 33 2.22 -13.97 -6.31
N TYR A 34 1.83 -14.89 -7.19
CA TYR A 34 1.47 -14.58 -8.57
C TYR A 34 0.37 -13.52 -8.70
N GLU A 35 -0.64 -13.59 -7.84
CA GLU A 35 -1.73 -12.60 -7.78
C GLU A 35 -1.24 -11.18 -7.44
N VAL A 36 -0.28 -11.07 -6.52
CA VAL A 36 0.33 -9.79 -6.13
C VAL A 36 1.18 -9.25 -7.28
N GLN A 37 1.89 -10.12 -8.00
CA GLN A 37 2.65 -9.74 -9.18
C GLN A 37 1.75 -9.23 -10.31
N GLN A 38 0.59 -9.87 -10.55
CA GLN A 38 -0.40 -9.38 -11.52
C GLN A 38 -0.94 -8.00 -11.13
N SER A 39 -1.34 -7.82 -9.86
CA SER A 39 -1.79 -6.53 -9.34
C SER A 39 -0.71 -5.45 -9.43
N PHE A 40 0.56 -5.81 -9.24
CA PHE A 40 1.68 -4.89 -9.42
C PHE A 40 1.78 -4.40 -10.87
N TYR A 41 1.70 -5.28 -11.86
CA TYR A 41 1.75 -4.86 -13.27
C TYR A 41 0.54 -4.02 -13.68
N GLN A 42 -0.65 -4.32 -13.14
CA GLN A 42 -1.83 -3.48 -13.31
C GLN A 42 -1.61 -2.09 -12.71
N HIS A 43 -1.05 -2.01 -11.50
CA HIS A 43 -0.70 -0.77 -10.84
C HIS A 43 0.32 0.05 -11.65
N VAL A 44 1.37 -0.60 -12.17
CA VAL A 44 2.37 0.04 -13.03
C VAL A 44 1.71 0.65 -14.28
N ALA A 45 0.79 -0.08 -14.91
CA ALA A 45 0.06 0.40 -16.08
C ALA A 45 -0.90 1.55 -15.74
N GLU A 46 -1.67 1.42 -14.66
CA GLU A 46 -2.67 2.41 -14.23
C GLU A 46 -2.04 3.77 -13.92
N TYR A 47 -0.89 3.78 -13.26
CA TYR A 47 -0.20 5.02 -12.85
C TYR A 47 0.91 5.43 -13.83
N GLY A 48 1.06 4.75 -14.96
CA GLY A 48 2.05 5.07 -15.98
C GLY A 48 3.50 5.01 -15.46
N LEU A 49 3.79 4.06 -14.58
CA LEU A 49 5.11 3.91 -13.96
C LEU A 49 6.08 3.20 -14.92
N SER A 50 7.35 3.57 -14.85
CA SER A 50 8.43 2.92 -15.62
C SER A 50 9.68 2.87 -14.76
N TYR A 51 10.31 1.70 -14.68
CA TYR A 51 11.54 1.49 -13.91
C TYR A 51 12.69 1.17 -14.86
N GLY A 52 13.84 1.80 -14.61
CA GLY A 52 14.94 1.84 -15.58
C GLY A 52 15.75 0.56 -15.64
N THR A 53 15.73 -0.25 -14.58
CA THR A 53 16.48 -1.49 -14.47
C THR A 53 15.63 -2.62 -13.92
N GLN A 54 16.06 -3.87 -14.17
CA GLN A 54 15.40 -5.05 -13.63
C GLN A 54 15.46 -5.08 -12.10
N GLU A 55 16.56 -4.59 -11.52
CA GLU A 55 16.78 -4.51 -10.08
C GLU A 55 15.80 -3.52 -9.44
N GLU A 56 15.57 -2.36 -10.07
CA GLU A 56 14.59 -1.40 -9.60
C GLU A 56 13.17 -1.97 -9.70
N LEU A 57 12.81 -2.60 -10.83
CA LEU A 57 11.50 -3.24 -11.00
C LEU A 57 11.24 -4.28 -9.91
N GLN A 58 12.23 -5.13 -9.61
CA GLN A 58 12.15 -6.15 -8.58
C GLN A 58 11.98 -5.53 -7.19
N PHE A 59 12.79 -4.53 -6.86
CA PHE A 59 12.67 -3.77 -5.60
C PHE A 59 11.27 -3.15 -5.44
N ARG A 60 10.72 -2.56 -6.51
CA ARG A 60 9.40 -1.91 -6.49
C ARG A 60 8.27 -2.93 -6.35
N MET A 61 8.42 -4.12 -6.91
CA MET A 61 7.49 -5.22 -6.74
C MET A 61 7.46 -5.72 -5.29
N GLU A 62 8.62 -5.79 -4.63
CA GLU A 62 8.70 -6.15 -3.21
C GLU A 62 8.07 -5.10 -2.30
N GLU A 63 8.31 -3.81 -2.60
CA GLU A 63 7.64 -2.70 -1.91
C GLU A 63 6.12 -2.77 -2.08
N PHE A 64 5.64 -3.07 -3.29
CA PHE A 64 4.22 -3.28 -3.56
C PHE A 64 3.65 -4.47 -2.78
N ALA A 65 4.37 -5.60 -2.75
CA ALA A 65 3.95 -6.78 -2.00
C ALA A 65 3.85 -6.52 -0.49
N ARG A 66 4.80 -5.74 0.07
CA ARG A 66 4.71 -5.30 1.46
C ARG A 66 3.47 -4.45 1.72
N LYS A 67 3.13 -3.56 0.78
CA LYS A 67 1.93 -2.72 0.89
C LYS A 67 0.63 -3.51 0.74
N ASP A 68 0.60 -4.51 -0.15
CA ASP A 68 -0.55 -5.42 -0.29
C ASP A 68 -0.81 -6.18 1.02
N ALA A 69 0.24 -6.69 1.66
CA ALA A 69 0.12 -7.37 2.95
C ALA A 69 -0.42 -6.44 4.05
N GLU A 70 0.12 -5.23 4.17
CA GLU A 70 -0.35 -4.22 5.14
C GLU A 70 -1.81 -3.81 4.91
N ILE A 71 -2.22 -3.64 3.64
CA ILE A 71 -3.61 -3.34 3.28
C ILE A 71 -4.54 -4.47 3.75
N LYS A 72 -4.17 -5.73 3.47
CA LYS A 72 -4.96 -6.90 3.88
C LYS A 72 -5.08 -7.02 5.39
N GLU A 73 -3.98 -6.80 6.11
CA GLU A 73 -3.93 -6.83 7.57
C GLU A 73 -4.86 -5.77 8.17
N ILE A 74 -4.68 -4.50 7.81
CA ILE A 74 -5.45 -3.41 8.42
C ILE A 74 -6.93 -3.50 8.03
N ASN A 75 -7.26 -3.86 6.77
CA ASN A 75 -8.65 -4.01 6.35
C ASN A 75 -9.35 -5.20 7.02
N ALA A 76 -8.61 -6.18 7.54
CA ALA A 76 -9.20 -7.28 8.33
C ALA A 76 -9.54 -6.85 9.77
N GLU A 77 -8.91 -5.79 10.28
CA GLU A 77 -9.06 -5.30 11.66
C GLU A 77 -9.90 -4.03 11.80
N GLN A 78 -10.04 -3.23 10.74
CA GLN A 78 -10.67 -1.91 10.78
C GLN A 78 -12.00 -1.87 10.03
N ASP A 79 -13.04 -1.38 10.70
CA ASP A 79 -14.39 -1.23 10.13
C ASP A 79 -14.71 0.21 9.70
N SER A 80 -13.91 1.19 10.15
CA SER A 80 -14.20 2.62 9.93
C SER A 80 -13.63 3.20 8.64
N PHE A 81 -12.65 2.51 8.04
CA PHE A 81 -12.03 2.89 6.78
C PHE A 81 -11.45 1.65 6.09
N THR A 82 -11.22 1.79 4.79
CA THR A 82 -10.55 0.76 3.98
C THR A 82 -9.33 1.36 3.30
N LEU A 83 -8.20 0.66 3.37
CA LEU A 83 -7.07 0.92 2.49
C LEU A 83 -7.25 0.25 1.14
N GLY A 84 -6.63 0.84 0.13
CA GLY A 84 -6.50 0.28 -1.20
C GLY A 84 -5.20 0.73 -1.84
N HIS A 85 -4.79 0.01 -2.88
CA HIS A 85 -3.64 0.40 -3.68
C HIS A 85 -3.90 1.77 -4.35
N ASN A 86 -2.86 2.60 -4.38
CA ASN A 86 -2.89 3.92 -4.99
C ASN A 86 -1.49 4.25 -5.54
N LYS A 87 -1.29 5.42 -6.14
CA LYS A 87 0.00 5.86 -6.74
C LYS A 87 1.25 5.74 -5.85
N PHE A 88 1.08 5.57 -4.54
CA PHE A 88 2.17 5.41 -3.57
C PHE A 88 2.44 3.95 -3.18
N SER A 89 1.79 2.97 -3.79
CA SER A 89 1.93 1.55 -3.42
C SER A 89 3.31 0.97 -3.68
N THR A 90 4.15 1.60 -4.49
CA THR A 90 5.55 1.19 -4.73
C THR A 90 6.57 2.07 -4.01
N TRP A 91 6.11 2.97 -3.13
CA TRP A 91 6.95 3.95 -2.45
C TRP A 91 7.39 3.42 -1.09
N THR A 92 8.68 3.56 -0.82
CA THR A 92 9.20 3.39 0.52
C THR A 92 8.67 4.50 1.43
N HIS A 93 8.67 4.25 2.74
CA HIS A 93 8.33 5.28 3.73
C HIS A 93 9.23 6.52 3.61
N ALA A 94 10.53 6.32 3.33
CA ALA A 94 11.48 7.41 3.19
C ALA A 94 11.20 8.28 1.96
N GLU A 95 10.83 7.66 0.83
CA GLU A 95 10.41 8.40 -0.37
C GLU A 95 9.12 9.16 -0.12
N TYR A 96 8.10 8.52 0.48
CA TYR A 96 6.83 9.16 0.79
C TYR A 96 7.00 10.36 1.72
N LYS A 97 7.87 10.22 2.74
CA LYS A 97 8.16 11.29 3.69
C LYS A 97 8.74 12.54 3.03
N LYS A 98 9.47 12.41 1.92
CA LYS A 98 10.01 13.57 1.17
C LYS A 98 8.91 14.43 0.54
N LEU A 99 7.72 13.88 0.29
CA LEU A 99 6.56 14.64 -0.21
C LEU A 99 5.89 15.47 0.87
N LEU A 100 6.08 15.12 2.15
CA LEU A 100 5.42 15.80 3.26
C LEU A 100 6.06 17.19 3.46
N GLY A 101 5.37 18.22 2.97
CA GLY A 101 5.90 19.58 2.87
C GLY A 101 5.51 20.53 4.00
N PHE A 102 4.68 20.13 4.96
CA PHE A 102 4.18 21.04 5.98
C PHE A 102 5.30 21.52 6.92
N LYS A 103 5.62 22.82 6.83
CA LYS A 103 6.54 23.51 7.73
C LYS A 103 5.73 24.45 8.61
N GLY A 104 5.30 23.96 9.77
CA GLY A 104 4.46 24.72 10.70
C GLY A 104 5.12 26.05 11.08
N LYS A 105 4.47 27.17 10.74
CA LYS A 105 4.85 28.50 11.23
C LYS A 105 3.85 28.93 12.29
N LYS A 106 4.32 29.23 13.50
CA LYS A 106 3.49 29.87 14.52
C LYS A 106 3.33 31.34 14.14
N THR A 107 2.19 31.68 13.56
CA THR A 107 1.81 33.06 13.25
C THR A 107 0.61 33.42 14.11
N GLN A 108 0.65 34.60 14.74
CA GLN A 108 -0.54 35.15 15.39
C GLN A 108 -1.51 35.58 14.29
N LYS A 109 -2.74 35.08 14.34
CA LYS A 109 -3.79 35.39 13.37
C LYS A 109 -4.84 36.27 14.04
N ASN A 110 -5.31 37.29 13.34
CA ASN A 110 -6.54 37.97 13.69
C ASN A 110 -7.71 37.05 13.33
N VAL A 111 -8.31 36.43 14.34
CA VAL A 111 -9.44 35.51 14.19
C VAL A 111 -10.74 36.21 14.59
N VAL A 112 -11.77 36.03 13.78
CA VAL A 112 -13.15 36.45 14.08
C VAL A 112 -13.99 35.18 14.21
N ARG A 113 -14.75 35.06 15.30
CA ARG A 113 -15.67 33.93 15.50
C ARG A 113 -16.99 34.25 14.79
N LEU A 114 -17.39 33.39 13.85
CA LEU A 114 -18.68 33.47 13.17
C LEU A 114 -19.77 32.76 14.00
N PRO A 115 -21.06 33.14 13.84
CA PRO A 115 -22.16 32.45 14.51
C PRO A 115 -22.32 31.01 14.00
N GLU A 116 -22.87 30.15 14.86
CA GLU A 116 -23.09 28.74 14.57
C GLU A 116 -24.32 28.55 13.66
N THR A 117 -24.29 27.52 12.82
CA THR A 117 -25.35 27.18 11.85
C THR A 117 -25.95 25.81 12.20
N ASN A 118 -27.23 25.60 11.89
CA ASN A 118 -27.96 24.37 12.18
C ASN A 118 -27.83 23.28 11.09
N GLU A 119 -26.94 23.44 10.11
CA GLU A 119 -26.73 22.39 9.10
C GLU A 119 -25.96 21.19 9.68
N THR A 120 -26.49 19.98 9.49
CA THR A 120 -25.91 18.72 9.98
C THR A 120 -24.77 18.19 9.11
N SER A 121 -24.68 18.63 7.85
CA SER A 121 -23.61 18.27 6.91
C SER A 121 -23.45 19.36 5.86
N VAL A 122 -22.21 19.72 5.55
CA VAL A 122 -21.88 20.74 4.54
C VAL A 122 -20.82 20.19 3.59
N ASP A 123 -21.11 20.23 2.29
CA ASP A 123 -20.18 19.89 1.20
C ASP A 123 -19.99 21.10 0.28
N TRP A 124 -18.81 21.72 0.34
CA TRP A 124 -18.47 22.92 -0.42
C TRP A 124 -18.21 22.64 -1.92
N THR A 125 -17.93 21.38 -2.30
CA THR A 125 -17.73 21.00 -3.70
C THR A 125 -19.04 21.16 -4.48
N LYS A 126 -20.16 20.75 -3.87
CA LYS A 126 -21.52 20.91 -4.42
C LYS A 126 -21.96 22.36 -4.47
N LYS A 127 -21.38 23.22 -3.63
CA LYS A 127 -21.65 24.66 -3.61
C LYS A 127 -20.77 25.43 -4.61
N GLY A 128 -19.98 24.75 -5.43
CA GLY A 128 -19.12 25.37 -6.45
C GLY A 128 -17.96 26.19 -5.87
N ALA A 129 -17.65 25.99 -4.59
CA ALA A 129 -16.61 26.74 -3.88
C ALA A 129 -15.24 26.04 -3.92
N VAL A 130 -15.10 24.95 -4.69
CA VAL A 130 -13.88 24.14 -4.80
C VAL A 130 -13.51 23.96 -6.26
N THR A 131 -12.24 24.17 -6.60
CA THR A 131 -11.68 23.94 -7.94
C THR A 131 -11.36 22.46 -8.18
N PRO A 132 -11.28 21.99 -9.44
CA PRO A 132 -10.91 20.60 -9.76
C PRO A 132 -9.58 20.16 -9.15
N ILE A 133 -9.45 18.85 -8.93
CA ILE A 133 -8.25 18.17 -8.42
C ILE A 133 -7.30 17.70 -9.53
#